data_AF-A0A4Q1QFZ0-F1
#
_entry.id   AF-A0A4Q1QFZ0-F1
#
_cell.length_a   1.000
_cell.length_b   1.000
_cell.length_c   1.000
_cell.angle_alpha   90.00
_cell.angle_beta   90.00
_cell.angle_gamma   90.00
#
_symmetry.space_group_name_H-M   'P 1'
#
loop_
_entity.id
_entity.type
_entity.pdbx_description
1 polymer ?
#
loop_
_entity_poly.entity_id
_entity_poly.type
_entity_poly.pdbx_seq_one_letter_code
_entity_poly.pdbx_strand_id
1 'polypeptide(L)' 'MVSIVNGESCQREYKADPASESEALKALRADAARFKADAIIETQCFHLKPDADSICYSEVSCAGRAIQWVD' A
#
# COMPACT_ATOMS: atom_id res chain seq x y z
N MET A 1 -5.46 14.94 -12.63
CA MET A 1 -5.35 15.15 -11.17
C MET A 1 -4.21 14.29 -10.64
N VAL A 2 -3.51 14.70 -9.57
CA VAL A 2 -2.50 13.86 -8.90
C VAL A 2 -2.82 13.76 -7.41
N SER A 3 -2.97 12.52 -6.92
CA SER A 3 -3.19 12.21 -5.50
C SER A 3 -2.11 11.24 -5.01
N ILE A 4 -1.73 11.34 -3.73
CA ILE A 4 -0.92 10.31 -3.08
C ILE A 4 -1.86 9.20 -2.61
N VAL A 5 -1.49 7.96 -2.88
CA VAL A 5 -2.24 6.77 -2.51
C VAL A 5 -1.34 5.78 -1.80
N ASN A 6 -1.92 5.08 -0.83
CA ASN A 6 -1.19 4.14 0.02
C ASN A 6 -1.91 2.80 0.06
N GLY A 7 -1.15 1.74 0.32
CA GLY A 7 -1.69 0.41 0.55
C GLY A 7 -0.79 -0.39 1.46
N GLU A 8 -1.41 -1.08 2.42
CA GLU A 8 -0.70 -1.77 3.48
C GLU A 8 -1.09 -3.25 3.51
N SER A 9 -0.13 -4.09 3.86
CA SER A 9 -0.32 -5.49 4.22
C SER A 9 0.19 -5.69 5.63
N CYS A 10 -0.66 -6.19 6.52
CA CYS A 10 -0.36 -6.34 7.94
C CYS A 10 -0.58 -7.79 8.36
N GLN A 11 0.48 -8.45 8.82
CA GLN A 11 0.39 -9.72 9.52
C GLN A 11 0.19 -9.42 11.00
N ARG A 12 -1.01 -9.64 11.54
CA ARG A 12 -1.31 -9.34 12.96
C ARG A 12 -0.76 -10.37 13.93
N GLU A 13 -0.67 -11.63 13.51
CA GLU A 13 -0.26 -12.75 14.35
C GLU A 13 0.90 -13.50 13.71
N TYR A 14 1.85 -13.98 14.51
CA TYR A 14 3.03 -14.69 14.04
C TYR A 14 2.73 -15.88 13.10
N LYS A 15 1.61 -16.57 13.32
CA LYS A 15 1.20 -17.76 12.55
C LYS A 15 0.30 -17.45 11.36
N ALA A 16 -0.16 -16.21 11.22
CA ALA A 16 -0.97 -15.80 10.08
C ALA A 16 -0.10 -15.63 8.82
N ASP A 17 -0.74 -15.43 7.67
CA ASP A 17 -0.03 -15.16 6.42
C ASP A 17 0.88 -13.93 6.56
N PRO A 18 2.15 -14.02 6.13
CA PRO A 18 3.07 -12.89 6.20
C PRO A 18 2.57 -11.67 5.42
N ALA A 19 2.92 -10.48 5.91
CA ALA A 19 2.69 -9.27 5.14
C ALA A 19 3.44 -9.38 3.80
N SER A 20 2.77 -9.01 2.72
CA SER A 20 3.31 -9.16 1.37
C SER A 20 3.15 -7.90 0.55
N GLU A 21 4.13 -7.66 -0.31
CA GLU A 21 4.10 -6.57 -1.27
C GLU A 21 2.91 -6.69 -2.23
N SER A 22 2.54 -7.91 -2.62
CA SER A 22 1.40 -8.14 -3.52
C SER A 22 0.08 -7.66 -2.94
N GLU A 23 -0.19 -7.94 -1.65
CA GLU A 23 -1.41 -7.47 -0.99
C GLU A 23 -1.37 -5.97 -0.72
N ALA A 24 -0.20 -5.41 -0.35
CA ALA A 24 -0.02 -3.97 -0.19
C ALA A 24 -0.27 -3.22 -1.51
N LEU A 25 0.26 -3.72 -2.63
CA LEU A 25 0.01 -3.18 -3.96
C LEU A 25 -1.45 -3.28 -4.38
N LYS A 26 -2.15 -4.36 -4.00
CA LYS A 26 -3.59 -4.52 -4.25
C LYS A 26 -4.40 -3.49 -3.48
N ALA A 27 -4.08 -3.25 -2.21
CA ALA A 27 -4.69 -2.20 -1.39
C ALA A 27 -4.42 -0.81 -1.97
N LEU A 28 -3.20 -0.53 -2.43
CA LEU A 28 -2.81 0.73 -3.07
C LEU A 28 -3.59 0.97 -4.37
N ARG A 29 -3.83 -0.08 -5.18
CA ARG A 29 -4.71 0.02 -6.35
C ARG A 29 -6.16 0.29 -5.98
N ALA A 30 -6.67 -0.32 -4.92
CA ALA A 30 -8.01 -0.06 -4.42
C ALA A 30 -8.16 1.39 -3.94
N ASP A 31 -7.12 1.96 -3.32
CA ASP A 31 -7.09 3.37 -2.94
C ASP A 31 -7.10 4.30 -4.18
N ALA A 32 -6.25 4.04 -5.17
CA ALA A 32 -6.23 4.81 -6.42
C ALA A 32 -7.56 4.80 -7.17
N ALA A 33 -8.29 3.69 -7.13
CA ALA A 33 -9.62 3.60 -7.72
C ALA A 33 -10.62 4.59 -7.09
N ARG A 34 -10.47 4.94 -5.79
CA ARG A 34 -11.30 5.96 -5.12
C ARG A 34 -11.12 7.35 -5.73
N PHE A 35 -9.94 7.62 -6.29
CA PHE A 35 -9.61 8.87 -6.97
C PHE A 35 -9.90 8.83 -8.47
N LYS A 36 -10.47 7.74 -9.01
CA LYS A 36 -10.69 7.53 -10.44
C LYS A 36 -9.41 7.71 -11.26
N ALA A 37 -8.28 7.28 -10.69
CA ALA A 37 -6.99 7.37 -11.34
C ALA A 37 -6.88 6.35 -12.48
N ASP A 38 -6.24 6.75 -13.58
CA ASP A 38 -5.96 5.88 -14.73
C ASP A 38 -4.71 5.03 -14.50
N ALA A 39 -3.76 5.55 -13.72
CA ALA A 39 -2.51 4.88 -13.42
C ALA A 39 -1.95 5.27 -12.04
N ILE A 40 -1.00 4.46 -11.57
CA ILE A 40 -0.18 4.77 -10.40
C ILE A 40 1.28 4.74 -10.84
N ILE A 41 2.02 5.80 -10.53
CA ILE A 41 3.43 5.96 -10.88
C ILE A 41 4.27 6.18 -9.62
N GLU A 42 5.59 6.04 -9.77
CA GLU A 42 6.57 6.27 -8.68
C GLU A 42 6.27 5.42 -7.42
N THR A 43 5.71 4.22 -7.62
CA THR A 43 5.36 3.32 -6.52
C THR A 43 6.62 2.83 -5.81
N GLN A 44 6.62 2.93 -4.48
CA GLN A 44 7.66 2.39 -3.61
C GLN A 44 7.01 1.58 -2.49
N CYS A 45 7.64 0.46 -2.14
CA CYS A 45 7.18 -0.43 -1.08
C CYS A 45 8.27 -0.61 -0.04
N PHE A 46 7.87 -0.60 1.22
CA PHE A 46 8.75 -0.67 2.38
C PHE A 46 8.33 -1.83 3.27
N HIS A 47 9.28 -2.70 3.58
CA HIS A 47 9.13 -3.71 4.61
C HIS A 47 9.45 -3.09 5.95
N LEU A 48 8.42 -2.86 6.74
CA LEU A 48 8.54 -2.22 8.05
C LEU A 48 8.71 -3.31 9.11
N LYS A 49 9.70 -3.09 9.98
CA LYS A 49 9.81 -3.89 11.20
C LYS A 49 8.77 -3.36 12.19
N PRO A 50 8.08 -4.23 12.93
CA PRO A 50 7.24 -3.79 14.04
C PRO A 50 8.03 -2.88 14.97
N ASP A 51 7.55 -1.66 15.18
CA ASP A 51 7.96 -0.85 16.31
C ASP A 51 7.19 -1.29 17.58
N ALA A 52 7.52 -0.70 18.73
CA ALA A 52 6.90 -1.09 20.00
C ALA A 52 5.38 -0.82 20.07
N ASP A 53 4.87 0.03 19.18
CA ASP A 53 3.45 0.42 19.12
C ASP A 53 2.70 -0.22 17.93
N SER A 54 3.38 -1.03 17.10
CA SER A 54 2.78 -1.66 15.94
C SER A 54 1.91 -2.85 16.32
N ILE A 55 0.68 -2.85 15.79
CA ILE A 55 -0.25 -3.98 15.89
C ILE A 55 0.09 -5.13 14.91
N CYS A 56 1.08 -4.93 14.04
CA CYS A 56 1.46 -5.87 12.99
C CYS A 56 2.78 -6.53 13.36
N TYR A 57 2.79 -7.87 13.44
CA TYR A 57 4.03 -8.65 13.58
C TYR A 57 4.98 -8.44 12.39
N SER A 58 4.45 -8.29 11.18
CA SER A 58 5.20 -7.79 10.02
C SER A 58 4.30 -6.90 9.18
N GLU A 59 4.88 -5.91 8.53
CA GLU A 59 4.14 -4.93 7.74
C GLU A 59 4.86 -4.61 6.43
N VAL A 60 4.08 -4.49 5.36
CA VAL A 60 4.53 -3.91 4.10
C VAL A 60 3.64 -2.73 3.77
N SER A 61 4.24 -1.56 3.60
CA SER A 61 3.55 -0.34 3.19
C SER A 61 4.05 0.11 1.82
N CYS A 62 3.12 0.28 0.89
CA CYS A 62 3.38 0.79 -0.44
C CYS A 62 2.73 2.16 -0.61
N ALA A 63 3.45 3.11 -1.20
CA ALA A 63 2.96 4.43 -1.54
C ALA A 63 3.24 4.74 -3.01
N GLY A 64 2.38 5.53 -3.64
CA GLY A 64 2.53 5.92 -5.04
C GLY A 64 1.72 7.15 -5.39
N ARG A 65 1.90 7.64 -6.62
CA ARG A 65 1.16 8.78 -7.16
C ARG A 65 0.10 8.31 -8.12
N ALA A 66 -1.16 8.44 -7.70
CA ALA A 66 -2.32 8.19 -8.54
C ALA A 66 -2.51 9.37 -9.49
N ILE A 67 -2.49 9.10 -10.79
CA ILE A 67 -2.65 10.10 -11.84
C ILE A 67 -3.93 9.85 -12.63
N GLN A 68 -4.59 10.94 -12.99
CA GLN A 68 -5.68 10.94 -13.97
C GLN A 68 -5.25 11.85 -15.12
N TRP A 69 -5.25 11.31 -16.34
CA TRP A 69 -4.96 12.05 -17.56
C TRP A 69 -6.04 13.10 -17.78
N VAL A 70 -5.63 14.25 -18.32
CA VAL A 70 -6.59 15.25 -18.78
C VAL A 70 -6.61 15.09 -20.28
N ASP A 71 -7.74 14.63 -20.80
CA ASP A 71 -8.00 14.63 -22.25
C ASP A 71 -8.02 16.07 -22.80
#